data_AF-A0A5C5RF96-F1
#
_entry.id   AF-A0A5C5RF96-F1
#
_cell.length_a   1.000
_cell.length_b   1.000
_cell.length_c   1.000
_cell.angle_alpha   90.00
_cell.angle_beta   90.00
_cell.angle_gamma   90.00
#
_symmetry.space_group_name_H-M   'P 1'
#
loop_
_entity.id
_entity.type
_entity.pdbx_description
1 polymer ?
#
loop_
_entity_poly.entity_id
_entity_poly.type
_entity_poly.pdbx_seq_one_letter_code
_entity_poly.pdbx_strand_id
1 'polypeptide(L)'
;MKRGTWVPLLPPHARNVVVGIVPVEPILRGIDYVLPGGETAPQLNLIEAAAPMPVWGALCLIAGVVALVGFWARWRTVCIAGMWLGAATYLTLAVGQWVEVSGHPWWDGIRGPAIVTIFGAAMAGIALGYARQEPE
;
A
#
# COMPACT_ATOMS: atom_id res chain seq x y z
N MET A 1 -1.95 -0.05 35.33
CA MET A 1 -2.12 -1.32 34.57
C MET A 1 -0.74 -1.86 34.22
N LYS A 2 -0.41 -3.11 34.58
CA LYS A 2 0.81 -3.77 34.07
C LYS A 2 0.60 -4.07 32.59
N ARG A 3 1.64 -3.90 31.78
CA ARG A 3 1.64 -4.30 30.35
C ARG A 3 1.24 -5.79 30.28
N GLY A 4 0.21 -6.12 29.52
CA GLY A 4 -0.37 -7.47 29.49
C GLY A 4 0.58 -8.51 28.87
N THR A 5 0.40 -9.78 29.24
CA THR A 5 1.08 -10.96 28.65
C THR A 5 0.54 -11.36 27.29
N TRP A 6 -0.39 -10.58 26.75
CA TRP A 6 -1.03 -10.86 25.47
C TRP A 6 -0.02 -10.71 24.32
N VAL A 7 0.04 -11.74 23.47
CA VAL A 7 0.83 -11.75 22.24
C VAL A 7 -0.14 -11.59 21.06
N PRO A 8 -0.03 -10.53 20.25
CA PRO A 8 -1.00 -10.20 19.20
C PRO A 8 -0.81 -11.05 17.93
N LEU A 9 -0.93 -12.37 18.05
CA LEU A 9 -0.90 -13.30 16.91
C LEU A 9 -2.31 -13.58 16.40
N LEU A 10 -2.48 -13.50 15.08
CA LEU A 10 -3.73 -13.91 14.42
C LEU A 10 -3.72 -15.41 14.11
N PRO A 11 -4.84 -16.12 14.31
CA PRO A 11 -5.00 -17.49 13.82
C PRO A 11 -4.74 -17.57 12.31
N PRO A 12 -4.25 -18.72 11.77
CA PRO A 12 -3.81 -18.83 10.38
C PRO A 12 -4.84 -18.34 9.34
N HIS A 13 -6.11 -18.70 9.50
CA HIS A 13 -7.17 -18.27 8.57
C HIS A 13 -7.39 -16.76 8.62
N ALA A 14 -7.45 -16.16 9.81
CA ALA A 14 -7.61 -14.72 9.97
C ALA A 14 -6.41 -13.95 9.42
N ARG A 15 -5.19 -14.44 9.67
CA ARG A 15 -3.96 -13.89 9.10
C ARG A 15 -3.98 -13.90 7.58
N ASN A 16 -4.41 -15.02 6.97
CA ASN A 16 -4.46 -15.13 5.52
C ASN A 16 -5.46 -14.15 4.89
N VAL A 17 -6.62 -13.95 5.53
CA VAL A 17 -7.60 -12.96 5.09
C VAL A 17 -7.04 -11.55 5.19
N VAL A 18 -6.49 -11.18 6.35
CA VAL A 18 -5.94 -9.83 6.58
C VAL A 18 -4.78 -9.53 5.64
N VAL A 19 -3.87 -10.48 5.43
CA VAL A 19 -2.74 -10.25 4.52
C VAL A 19 -3.19 -10.29 3.06
N GLY A 20 -4.13 -11.17 2.71
CA GLY A 20 -4.65 -11.30 1.35
C GLY A 20 -5.46 -10.10 0.87
N ILE A 21 -6.07 -9.32 1.77
CA ILE A 21 -6.83 -8.12 1.41
C ILE A 21 -5.95 -6.88 1.22
N VAL A 22 -4.74 -6.84 1.80
CA VAL A 22 -3.84 -5.67 1.67
C VAL A 22 -3.52 -5.34 0.21
N PRO A 23 -3.16 -6.32 -0.67
CA PRO A 23 -2.94 -6.06 -2.09
C PRO A 23 -4.17 -5.61 -2.88
N VAL A 24 -5.39 -5.72 -2.33
CA VAL A 24 -6.61 -5.28 -3.04
C VAL A 24 -6.66 -3.77 -3.15
N GLU A 25 -6.19 -3.05 -2.14
CA GLU A 25 -6.21 -1.59 -2.13
C GLU A 25 -5.33 -0.95 -3.25
N PRO A 26 -4.09 -1.39 -3.53
CA PRO A 26 -3.34 -0.93 -4.70
C PRO A 26 -3.97 -1.31 -6.03
N ILE A 27 -4.71 -2.42 -6.11
CA ILE A 27 -5.49 -2.75 -7.31
C ILE A 27 -6.60 -1.70 -7.52
N LEU A 28 -7.40 -1.42 -6.48
CA LEU A 28 -8.49 -0.46 -6.55
C LEU A 28 -8.00 0.95 -6.89
N ARG A 29 -6.94 1.43 -6.23
CA ARG A 29 -6.33 2.73 -6.56
C ARG A 29 -5.78 2.75 -7.98
N GLY A 30 -5.15 1.67 -8.43
CA GLY A 30 -4.61 1.62 -9.77
C GLY A 30 -5.70 1.63 -10.84
N ILE A 31 -6.86 1.00 -10.59
CA ILE A 31 -8.06 1.12 -11.45
C ILE A 31 -8.52 2.58 -11.50
N ASP A 32 -8.65 3.24 -10.35
CA ASP A 32 -9.08 4.63 -10.24
C ASP A 32 -8.16 5.61 -11.01
N TYR A 33 -6.86 5.38 -10.96
CA TYR A 33 -5.87 6.24 -11.62
C TYR A 33 -5.70 5.97 -13.12
N VAL A 34 -6.09 4.79 -13.61
CA VAL A 34 -5.97 4.41 -15.03
C VAL A 34 -7.27 4.66 -15.79
N LEU A 35 -8.43 4.50 -15.15
CA LEU A 35 -9.71 4.68 -15.82
C LEU A 35 -10.08 6.16 -15.96
N PRO A 36 -10.63 6.57 -17.11
CA PRO A 36 -11.12 7.92 -17.31
C PRO A 36 -12.31 8.21 -16.38
N GLY A 37 -12.28 9.36 -15.70
CA GLY A 37 -13.34 9.80 -14.78
C GLY A 37 -12.99 9.71 -13.29
N GLY A 38 -11.80 9.23 -12.94
CA GLY A 38 -11.25 9.41 -11.59
C GLY A 38 -10.95 10.89 -11.36
N GLU A 39 -11.62 11.52 -10.39
CA GLU A 39 -11.26 12.86 -9.94
C GLU A 39 -9.88 12.79 -9.28
N THR A 40 -8.87 13.43 -9.87
CA THR A 40 -7.58 13.55 -9.21
C THR A 40 -7.72 14.55 -8.09
N ALA A 41 -7.61 14.05 -6.85
CA ALA A 41 -7.66 14.88 -5.67
C ALA A 41 -6.58 15.98 -5.77
N PRO A 42 -6.84 17.23 -5.34
CA PRO A 42 -5.90 18.35 -5.46
C PRO A 42 -4.50 18.04 -4.91
N GLN A 43 -4.41 17.12 -3.94
CA GLN A 43 -3.17 16.65 -3.32
C GLN A 43 -2.25 15.82 -4.23
N LEU A 44 -2.64 15.56 -5.48
CA LEU A 44 -1.86 14.81 -6.46
C LEU A 44 -1.03 15.69 -7.40
N ASN A 45 -1.19 17.02 -7.37
CA ASN A 45 -0.51 17.93 -8.31
C ASN A 45 1.02 17.75 -8.36
N LEU A 46 1.67 17.60 -7.19
CA LEU A 46 3.12 17.38 -7.12
C LEU A 46 3.55 16.01 -7.67
N ILE A 47 2.68 15.01 -7.53
CA ILE A 47 2.91 13.63 -7.98
C ILE A 47 2.71 13.53 -9.49
N GLU A 48 1.70 14.22 -10.01
CA GLU A 48 1.45 14.38 -11.44
C GLU A 48 2.61 15.07 -12.16
N ALA A 49 3.25 16.04 -11.49
CA ALA A 49 4.46 16.68 -12.01
C ALA A 49 5.65 15.72 -12.12
N ALA A 50 5.71 14.67 -11.30
CA ALA A 50 6.76 13.65 -11.37
C ALA A 50 6.48 12.61 -12.48
N ALA A 51 5.24 12.15 -12.62
CA ALA A 51 4.79 11.31 -13.72
C ALA A 51 3.25 11.36 -13.89
N PRO A 52 2.71 11.09 -15.08
CA PRO A 52 1.26 11.07 -15.31
C PRO A 52 0.52 10.08 -14.40
N MET A 53 -0.70 10.42 -13.95
CA MET A 53 -1.51 9.55 -13.08
C MET A 53 -1.67 8.10 -13.57
N PRO A 54 -1.88 7.83 -14.87
CA PRO A 54 -1.95 6.45 -15.35
C PRO A 54 -0.67 5.63 -15.10
N VAL A 55 0.50 6.27 -15.03
CA VAL A 55 1.77 5.59 -14.70
C VAL A 55 1.77 5.14 -13.25
N TRP A 56 1.39 6.03 -12.32
CA TRP A 56 1.22 5.68 -10.91
C TRP A 56 0.15 4.62 -10.71
N GLY A 57 -0.94 4.71 -11.46
CA GLY A 57 -2.02 3.73 -11.46
C GLY A 57 -1.55 2.36 -11.94
N ALA A 58 -0.78 2.30 -13.03
CA ALA A 58 -0.17 1.07 -13.52
C ALA A 58 0.78 0.45 -12.49
N LEU A 59 1.61 1.25 -11.82
CA LEU A 59 2.49 0.77 -10.75
C LEU A 59 1.69 0.16 -9.59
N CYS A 60 0.60 0.82 -9.17
CA CYS A 60 -0.29 0.30 -8.12
C CYS A 60 -0.95 -1.02 -8.56
N LEU A 61 -1.49 -1.08 -9.78
CA LEU A 61 -2.10 -2.29 -10.34
C LEU A 61 -1.11 -3.45 -10.40
N ILE A 62 0.08 -3.23 -10.96
CA ILE A 62 1.12 -4.26 -11.07
C ILE A 62 1.54 -4.73 -9.69
N ALA A 63 1.79 -3.81 -8.74
CA ALA A 63 2.15 -4.16 -7.38
C ALA A 63 1.11 -5.06 -6.70
N GLY A 64 -0.15 -4.64 -6.74
CA GLY A 64 -1.25 -5.36 -6.12
C GLY A 64 -1.50 -6.73 -6.75
N VAL A 65 -1.53 -6.80 -8.10
CA VAL A 65 -1.71 -8.07 -8.82
C VAL A 65 -0.56 -9.04 -8.56
N VAL A 66 0.69 -8.58 -8.65
CA VAL A 66 1.88 -9.43 -8.40
C VAL A 66 1.90 -9.92 -6.96
N ALA A 67 1.61 -9.05 -5.99
CA ALA A 67 1.55 -9.42 -4.58
C ALA A 67 0.44 -10.45 -4.32
N LEU A 68 -0.75 -10.24 -4.88
CA LEU A 68 -1.90 -11.11 -4.73
C LEU A 68 -1.66 -12.47 -5.39
N VAL A 69 -1.23 -12.50 -6.65
CA VAL A 69 -0.91 -13.76 -7.35
C VAL A 69 0.17 -14.53 -6.60
N GLY A 70 1.24 -13.85 -6.18
CA GLY A 70 2.30 -14.47 -5.38
C GLY A 70 1.79 -15.06 -4.06
N PHE A 71 0.85 -14.37 -3.40
CA PHE A 71 0.23 -14.85 -2.17
C PHE A 71 -0.64 -16.09 -2.41
N TRP A 72 -1.55 -16.05 -3.39
CA TRP A 72 -2.46 -17.16 -3.71
C TRP A 72 -1.74 -18.39 -4.25
N ALA A 73 -0.75 -18.19 -5.12
CA ALA A 73 0.07 -19.26 -5.67
C ALA A 73 1.16 -19.76 -4.71
N ARG A 74 1.28 -19.15 -3.51
CA ARG A 74 2.31 -19.43 -2.51
C ARG A 74 3.74 -19.23 -3.02
N TRP A 75 3.94 -18.33 -3.97
CA TRP A 75 5.24 -17.93 -4.49
C TRP A 75 5.82 -16.80 -3.65
N ARG A 76 6.50 -17.17 -2.56
CA ARG A 76 7.05 -16.23 -1.56
C ARG A 76 7.78 -15.05 -2.19
N THR A 77 8.74 -15.29 -3.08
CA THR A 77 9.55 -14.25 -3.70
C THR A 77 8.72 -13.29 -4.57
N VAL A 78 7.73 -13.82 -5.29
CA VAL A 78 6.83 -13.01 -6.13
C VAL A 78 5.94 -12.12 -5.25
N CYS A 79 5.40 -12.67 -4.16
CA CYS A 79 4.62 -11.90 -3.20
C CYS A 79 5.45 -10.77 -2.57
N ILE A 80 6.68 -11.07 -2.14
CA ILE A 80 7.61 -10.08 -1.59
C ILE A 80 7.89 -8.96 -2.59
N ALA A 81 8.16 -9.30 -3.86
CA ALA A 81 8.43 -8.31 -4.90
C ALA A 81 7.23 -7.36 -5.12
N GLY A 82 6.02 -7.91 -5.22
CA GLY A 82 4.80 -7.10 -5.35
C GLY A 82 4.56 -6.19 -4.15
N MET A 83 4.76 -6.70 -2.93
CA MET A 83 4.61 -5.92 -1.70
C MET A 83 5.64 -4.79 -1.60
N TRP A 84 6.91 -5.02 -1.99
CA TRP A 84 7.92 -3.97 -2.00
C TRP A 84 7.64 -2.91 -3.07
N LEU A 85 7.21 -3.31 -4.26
CA LEU A 85 6.79 -2.38 -5.30
C LEU A 85 5.62 -1.51 -4.83
N GLY A 86 4.62 -2.15 -4.20
CA GLY A 86 3.47 -1.46 -3.61
C GLY A 86 3.89 -0.48 -2.52
N ALA A 87 4.73 -0.92 -1.59
CA ALA A 87 5.27 -0.07 -0.53
C ALA A 87 6.03 1.14 -1.07
N ALA A 88 6.94 0.95 -2.02
CA ALA A 88 7.70 2.04 -2.61
C ALA A 88 6.78 3.04 -3.34
N THR A 89 5.84 2.52 -4.13
CA THR A 89 4.86 3.35 -4.86
C THR A 89 4.01 4.16 -3.87
N TYR A 90 3.44 3.50 -2.88
CA TYR A 90 2.56 4.13 -1.89
C TYR A 90 3.27 5.15 -1.02
N LEU A 91 4.48 4.84 -0.55
CA LEU A 91 5.24 5.79 0.26
C LEU A 91 5.64 7.02 -0.56
N THR A 92 5.93 6.86 -1.85
CA THR A 92 6.18 7.98 -2.75
C THR A 92 4.93 8.85 -2.94
N LEU A 93 3.77 8.22 -3.19
CA LEU A 93 2.48 8.92 -3.26
C LEU A 93 2.14 9.63 -1.95
N ALA A 94 2.38 8.98 -0.81
CA ALA A 94 2.13 9.55 0.49
C ALA A 94 2.98 10.80 0.74
N VAL A 95 4.27 10.79 0.37
CA VAL A 95 5.14 11.96 0.49
C VAL A 95 4.58 13.15 -0.27
N GLY A 96 4.17 12.97 -1.53
CA GLY A 96 3.58 14.06 -2.32
C GLY A 96 2.30 14.61 -1.70
N GLN A 97 1.42 13.73 -1.21
CA GLN A 97 0.18 14.12 -0.53
C GLN A 97 0.44 14.82 0.82
N TRP A 98 1.46 14.41 1.57
CA TRP A 98 1.87 15.06 2.82
C TRP A 98 2.41 16.47 2.58
N VAL A 99 3.20 16.65 1.51
CA VAL A 99 3.70 17.97 1.13
C VAL A 99 2.53 18.90 0.82
N GLU A 100 1.53 18.46 0.05
CA GLU A 100 0.34 19.29 -0.19
C GLU A 100 -0.35 19.65 1.13
N VAL A 101 -0.76 18.65 1.92
CA VAL A 101 -1.55 18.86 3.14
C VAL A 101 -0.83 19.73 4.17
N SER A 102 0.50 19.73 4.18
CA SER A 102 1.29 20.60 5.06
C SER A 102 1.05 22.11 4.83
N GLY A 103 0.57 22.50 3.64
CA GLY A 103 0.19 23.87 3.30
C GLY A 103 -1.25 24.26 3.67
N HIS A 104 -2.10 23.29 4.06
CA HIS A 104 -3.50 23.55 4.38
C HIS A 104 -3.68 23.97 5.85
N PRO A 105 -4.58 24.94 6.13
CA PRO A 105 -4.97 25.26 7.50
C PRO A 105 -5.45 24.01 8.25
N TRP A 106 -4.97 23.81 9.47
CA TRP A 106 -5.35 22.68 10.33
C TRP A 106 -5.10 21.29 9.73
N TRP A 107 -4.24 21.18 8.72
CA TRP A 107 -3.94 19.92 8.02
C TRP A 107 -5.20 19.30 7.43
N ASP A 108 -6.10 20.15 6.90
CA ASP A 108 -7.29 19.67 6.22
C ASP A 108 -6.91 18.69 5.10
N GLY A 109 -7.61 17.56 5.03
CA GLY A 109 -7.27 16.47 4.11
C GLY A 109 -6.24 15.43 4.62
N ILE A 110 -5.76 15.51 5.88
CA ILE A 110 -4.75 14.57 6.46
C ILE A 110 -5.06 13.08 6.29
N ARG A 111 -6.34 12.72 6.19
CA ARG A 111 -6.79 11.31 6.08
C ARG A 111 -6.23 10.62 4.83
N GLY A 112 -6.12 11.36 3.73
CA GLY A 112 -5.59 10.86 2.45
C GLY A 112 -4.15 10.37 2.59
N PRO A 113 -3.16 11.25 2.81
CA PRO A 113 -1.77 10.84 2.97
C PRO A 113 -1.56 9.84 4.11
N ALA A 114 -2.33 9.94 5.20
CA ALA A 114 -2.25 8.98 6.31
C ALA A 114 -2.61 7.55 5.88
N ILE A 115 -3.74 7.34 5.18
CA ILE A 115 -4.14 5.99 4.75
C ILE A 115 -3.14 5.41 3.75
N VAL A 116 -2.64 6.23 2.80
CA VAL A 116 -1.62 5.81 1.84
C VAL A 116 -0.32 5.42 2.54
N THR A 117 0.10 6.18 3.56
CA THR A 117 1.28 5.86 4.38
C THR A 117 1.11 4.54 5.12
N ILE A 118 -0.06 4.32 5.73
CA ILE A 118 -0.36 3.10 6.50
C ILE A 118 -0.32 1.87 5.58
N PHE A 119 -0.91 1.93 4.39
CA PHE A 119 -0.85 0.83 3.44
C PHE A 119 0.57 0.59 2.92
N GLY A 120 1.33 1.65 2.62
CA GLY A 120 2.73 1.54 2.24
C GLY A 120 3.59 0.86 3.32
N ALA A 121 3.42 1.26 4.58
CA ALA A 121 4.11 0.66 5.72
C ALA A 121 3.66 -0.78 5.99
N ALA A 122 2.36 -1.08 5.85
CA ALA A 122 1.82 -2.43 6.02
C ALA A 122 2.40 -3.39 4.97
N MET A 123 2.45 -2.98 3.70
CA MET A 123 3.06 -3.76 2.62
C MET A 123 4.56 -4.01 2.87
N ALA A 124 5.31 -2.99 3.29
CA ALA A 124 6.71 -3.16 3.67
C ALA A 124 6.88 -4.14 4.84
N GLY A 125 6.03 -4.02 5.87
CA GLY A 125 6.03 -4.90 7.04
C GLY A 125 5.73 -6.36 6.67
N ILE A 126 4.76 -6.59 5.79
CA ILE A 126 4.44 -7.92 5.27
C ILE A 126 5.60 -8.49 4.44
N ALA A 127 6.18 -7.71 3.53
CA ALA A 127 7.33 -8.13 2.73
C ALA A 127 8.52 -8.54 3.61
N LEU A 128 8.81 -7.71 4.62
CA LEU A 128 9.83 -7.96 5.63
C LEU A 128 9.54 -9.20 6.48
N GLY A 129 8.27 -9.45 6.82
CA GLY A 129 7.84 -10.65 7.52
C GLY A 129 8.07 -11.91 6.69
N TYR A 130 7.66 -11.91 5.42
CA TYR A 130 7.88 -13.03 4.50
C TYR A 130 9.36 -13.26 4.19
N ALA A 131 10.18 -12.22 4.10
CA ALA A 131 11.62 -12.35 3.88
C ALA A 131 12.34 -13.01 5.06
N ARG A 132 11.84 -12.81 6.28
CA ARG A 132 12.39 -13.43 7.51
C ARG A 132 11.78 -14.78 7.85
N GLN A 133 10.79 -15.24 7.10
CA GLN A 133 10.19 -16.54 7.31
C GLN A 133 11.20 -17.63 6.92
N GLU A 134 11.55 -18.49 7.87
CA GLU A 134 12.42 -19.64 7.62
C GLU A 134 11.75 -20.57 6.59
N PRO A 135 12.51 -21.16 5.65
CA PRO A 135 11.98 -22.21 4.79
C PRO A 135 11.56 -23.40 5.67
N GLU A 136 10.33 -23.89 5.50
CA GLU A 136 9.93 -25.21 6.02
C GLU A 136 10.69 -26.34 5.32
#